data_AF-A0A5E5QA25-F1
#
_entry.id   AF-A0A5E5QA25-F1
#
_cell.length_a   1.000
_cell.length_b   1.000
_cell.length_c   1.000
_cell.angle_alpha   90.00
_cell.angle_beta   90.00
_cell.angle_gamma   90.00
#
_symmetry.space_group_name_H-M   'P 1'
#
loop_
_entity.id
_entity.type
_entity.pdbx_description
1 polymer ?
#
loop_
_entity_poly.entity_id
_entity_poly.type
_entity_poly.pdbx_seq_one_letter_code
_entity_poly.pdbx_strand_id
1 'polypeptide(L)'
;MNHNANYPPSFLLLQQEGYLISSCLALGLTELRVANVHNKGAFYSSLLNISVGMERLMKAIIIMQYMLNNGLLAPTKNQLKNYGHNIIELYDECVKISISNKGELPNRRSLNNTNQKLLELLSDFAQTTRYHNLDALSTQQAGKDPLEHWGEIMLLILEQDVIPFSKIKDINMVK
;
A
#
# COMPACT_ATOMS: atom_id res chain seq x y z
N MET A 1 28.52 -4.58 -24.50
CA MET A 1 29.17 -4.07 -23.28
C MET A 1 29.11 -5.18 -22.24
N ASN A 2 30.25 -5.82 -21.98
CA ASN A 2 30.35 -6.91 -21.00
C ASN A 2 30.54 -6.32 -19.60
N HIS A 3 29.51 -6.36 -18.77
CA HIS A 3 29.65 -6.10 -17.33
C HIS A 3 29.57 -7.42 -16.57
N ASN A 4 30.70 -8.12 -16.50
CA ASN A 4 30.91 -9.22 -15.54
C ASN A 4 31.17 -8.64 -14.14
N ALA A 5 30.16 -7.99 -13.56
CA ALA A 5 30.04 -7.95 -12.11
C ALA A 5 29.17 -9.16 -11.73
N ASN A 6 29.80 -10.24 -11.28
CA ASN A 6 29.07 -11.43 -10.83
C ASN A 6 28.42 -11.08 -9.47
N TYR A 7 27.29 -10.38 -9.51
CA TYR A 7 26.53 -10.07 -8.31
C TYR A 7 26.05 -11.36 -7.64
N PRO A 8 25.97 -11.40 -6.30
CA PRO A 8 25.39 -12.55 -5.62
C PRO A 8 23.95 -12.76 -6.09
N PRO A 9 23.46 -14.02 -6.19
CA PRO A 9 22.10 -14.29 -6.67
C PRO A 9 21.00 -13.53 -5.91
N SER A 10 21.20 -13.26 -4.61
CA SER A 10 20.28 -12.46 -3.79
C SER A 10 20.11 -11.03 -4.31
N PHE A 11 21.17 -10.42 -4.85
CA PHE A 11 21.10 -9.08 -5.43
C PHE A 11 20.26 -9.06 -6.71
N LEU A 12 20.46 -10.05 -7.60
CA LEU A 12 19.66 -10.16 -8.83
C LEU A 12 18.18 -10.39 -8.52
N LEU A 13 17.87 -11.20 -7.49
CA LEU A 13 16.50 -11.41 -7.03
C LEU A 13 15.89 -10.12 -6.47
N LEU A 14 16.61 -9.34 -5.66
CA LEU A 14 16.15 -8.04 -5.17
C LEU A 14 15.95 -7.03 -6.31
N GLN A 15 16.78 -7.07 -7.35
CA GLN A 15 16.61 -6.23 -8.54
C GLN A 15 15.33 -6.60 -9.30
N GLN A 16 15.08 -7.90 -9.52
CA GLN A 16 13.83 -8.39 -10.12
C GLN A 16 12.61 -8.01 -9.29
N GLU A 17 12.72 -8.12 -7.96
CA GLU A 17 11.70 -7.68 -7.01
C GLU A 17 11.39 -6.19 -7.21
N GLY A 18 12.43 -5.36 -7.32
CA GLY A 18 12.33 -3.92 -7.58
C GLY A 18 11.61 -3.58 -8.88
N TYR A 19 11.88 -4.30 -9.97
CA TYR A 19 11.15 -4.10 -11.23
C TYR A 19 9.65 -4.35 -11.07
N LEU A 20 9.28 -5.44 -10.38
CA LEU A 20 7.86 -5.77 -10.20
C LEU A 20 7.18 -4.81 -9.19
N ILE A 21 7.86 -4.40 -8.11
CA ILE A 21 7.35 -3.34 -7.21
C ILE A 21 7.05 -2.06 -8.01
N SER A 22 8.04 -1.59 -8.79
CA SER A 22 7.89 -0.38 -9.59
C SER A 22 6.74 -0.49 -10.59
N SER A 23 6.59 -1.66 -11.23
CA SER A 23 5.55 -1.90 -12.22
C SER A 23 4.16 -1.88 -11.57
N CYS A 24 3.98 -2.57 -10.43
CA CYS A 24 2.74 -2.55 -9.68
C CYS A 24 2.35 -1.14 -9.24
N LEU A 25 3.27 -0.38 -8.63
CA LEU A 25 2.96 0.98 -8.18
C LEU A 25 2.63 1.92 -9.35
N ALA A 26 3.39 1.86 -10.44
CA ALA A 26 3.18 2.71 -11.61
C ALA A 26 1.83 2.41 -12.30
N LEU A 27 1.52 1.14 -12.53
CA LEU A 27 0.25 0.71 -13.11
C LEU A 27 -0.92 1.07 -12.20
N GLY A 28 -0.77 0.81 -10.90
CA GLY A 28 -1.78 1.12 -9.90
C GLY A 28 -2.14 2.61 -9.87
N LEU A 29 -1.15 3.50 -9.88
CA LEU A 29 -1.37 4.95 -9.94
C LEU A 29 -1.95 5.40 -11.29
N THR A 30 -1.54 4.77 -12.39
CA THR A 30 -2.07 5.07 -13.73
C THR A 30 -3.55 4.74 -13.84
N GLU A 31 -3.96 3.57 -13.34
CA GLU A 31 -5.36 3.17 -13.26
C GLU A 31 -6.15 4.07 -12.31
N LEU A 32 -5.57 4.46 -11.17
CA LEU A 32 -6.23 5.36 -10.21
C LEU A 32 -6.64 6.68 -10.86
N ARG A 33 -5.78 7.22 -11.74
CA ARG A 33 -6.01 8.48 -12.45
C ARG A 33 -7.29 8.46 -13.31
N VAL A 34 -7.66 7.29 -13.85
CA VAL A 34 -8.84 7.14 -14.72
C VAL A 34 -10.02 6.49 -14.00
N ALA A 35 -9.82 6.04 -12.76
CA ALA A 35 -10.85 5.45 -11.93
C ALA A 35 -11.94 6.47 -11.60
N ASN A 36 -13.19 6.08 -11.76
CA ASN A 36 -14.37 6.88 -11.44
C ASN A 36 -15.59 5.98 -11.25
N VAL A 37 -16.73 6.57 -10.88
CA VAL A 37 -17.99 5.85 -10.62
C VAL A 37 -18.48 5.00 -11.81
N HIS A 38 -18.13 5.38 -13.05
CA HIS A 38 -18.45 4.65 -14.27
C HIS A 38 -17.34 3.67 -14.69
N ASN A 39 -16.13 3.79 -14.13
CA ASN A 39 -14.99 2.91 -14.38
C ASN A 39 -14.48 2.28 -13.08
N LYS A 40 -15.32 1.42 -12.48
CA LYS A 40 -14.98 0.64 -11.27
C LYS A 40 -13.85 -0.37 -11.53
N GLY A 41 -13.70 -0.84 -12.78
CA GLY A 41 -12.63 -1.78 -13.16
C GLY A 41 -11.24 -1.18 -12.96
N ALA A 42 -11.04 0.09 -13.35
CA ALA A 42 -9.81 0.82 -13.08
C ALA A 42 -9.58 1.02 -11.58
N PHE A 43 -10.64 1.27 -10.81
CA PHE A 43 -10.53 1.39 -9.35
C PHE A 43 -10.02 0.09 -8.69
N TYR A 44 -10.66 -1.04 -8.95
CA TYR A 44 -10.23 -2.32 -8.37
C TYR A 44 -8.83 -2.73 -8.85
N SER A 45 -8.53 -2.52 -10.14
CA SER A 45 -7.19 -2.75 -10.69
C SER A 45 -6.14 -1.87 -10.02
N SER A 46 -6.47 -0.61 -9.73
CA SER A 46 -5.61 0.29 -9.00
C SER A 46 -5.32 -0.21 -7.59
N LEU A 47 -6.36 -0.48 -6.79
CA LEU A 47 -6.18 -0.97 -5.42
C LEU A 47 -5.40 -2.27 -5.36
N LEU A 48 -5.65 -3.21 -6.28
CA LEU A 48 -4.91 -4.46 -6.37
C LEU A 48 -3.42 -4.21 -6.59
N ASN A 49 -3.08 -3.41 -7.59
CA ASN A 49 -1.70 -3.13 -7.95
C ASN A 49 -0.96 -2.34 -6.86
N ILE A 50 -1.59 -1.31 -6.28
CA ILE A 50 -0.98 -0.51 -5.21
C ILE A 50 -0.79 -1.38 -3.96
N SER A 51 -1.80 -2.15 -3.55
CA SER A 51 -1.70 -3.00 -2.35
C SER A 51 -0.59 -4.04 -2.48
N VAL A 52 -0.52 -4.73 -3.63
CA VAL A 52 0.54 -5.71 -3.92
C VAL A 52 1.91 -5.02 -3.99
N GLY A 53 2.01 -3.87 -4.65
CA GLY A 53 3.25 -3.10 -4.75
C GLY A 53 3.77 -2.66 -3.38
N MET A 54 2.89 -2.16 -2.51
CA MET A 54 3.20 -1.72 -1.15
C MET A 54 3.63 -2.89 -0.26
N GLU A 55 2.89 -4.01 -0.29
CA GLU A 55 3.25 -5.22 0.46
C GLU A 55 4.66 -5.70 0.08
N ARG A 56 4.95 -5.78 -1.22
CA ARG A 56 6.24 -6.23 -1.75
C ARG A 56 7.37 -5.27 -1.41
N LEU A 57 7.13 -3.96 -1.52
CA LEU A 57 8.11 -2.95 -1.13
C LEU A 57 8.51 -3.08 0.35
N MET A 58 7.53 -3.17 1.25
CA MET A 58 7.79 -3.28 2.69
C MET A 58 8.50 -4.59 3.04
N LYS A 59 8.11 -5.71 2.41
CA LYS A 59 8.83 -6.98 2.57
C LYS A 59 10.26 -6.90 2.06
N ALA A 60 10.51 -6.22 0.94
CA ALA A 60 11.87 -5.99 0.44
C ALA A 60 12.71 -5.19 1.44
N ILE A 61 12.14 -4.15 2.06
CA ILE A 61 12.81 -3.38 3.12
C ILE A 61 13.17 -4.27 4.31
N ILE A 62 12.24 -5.11 4.78
CA ILE A 62 12.46 -6.06 5.88
C ILE A 62 13.56 -7.08 5.52
N ILE A 63 13.54 -7.63 4.30
CA ILE A 63 14.57 -8.55 3.80
C ILE A 63 15.94 -7.87 3.79
N MET A 64 16.03 -6.66 3.24
CA MET A 64 17.28 -5.92 3.17
C MET A 64 17.82 -5.62 4.57
N GLN A 65 16.96 -5.22 5.51
CA GLN A 65 17.39 -5.01 6.89
C GLN A 65 17.89 -6.30 7.54
N TYR A 66 17.20 -7.42 7.34
CA TYR A 66 17.65 -8.72 7.85
C TYR A 66 19.03 -9.08 7.28
N MET A 67 19.22 -8.91 5.96
CA MET A 67 20.50 -9.17 5.30
C MET A 67 21.62 -8.29 5.87
N LEU A 68 21.38 -6.99 6.08
CA LEU A 68 22.35 -6.08 6.70
C LEU A 68 22.80 -6.57 8.08
N ASN A 69 21.86 -7.09 8.88
CA ASN A 69 22.14 -7.55 10.24
C ASN A 69 22.78 -8.95 10.31
N ASN A 70 22.72 -9.74 9.23
CA ASN A 70 23.10 -11.16 9.22
C ASN A 70 24.16 -11.48 8.15
N GLY A 71 25.07 -10.54 7.86
CA GLY A 71 26.18 -10.77 6.93
C GLY A 71 25.73 -11.08 5.50
N LEU A 72 24.68 -10.39 5.04
CA LEU A 72 24.05 -10.53 3.72
C LEU A 72 23.33 -11.86 3.46
N LEU A 73 23.10 -12.66 4.50
CA LEU A 73 22.25 -13.85 4.41
C LEU A 73 20.77 -13.45 4.36
N ALA A 74 20.04 -14.00 3.37
CA ALA A 74 18.60 -13.77 3.24
C ALA A 74 17.81 -14.51 4.35
N PRO A 75 16.67 -13.97 4.80
CA PRO A 75 15.80 -14.67 5.73
C PRO A 75 15.21 -15.93 5.10
N THR A 76 14.94 -16.93 5.94
CA THR A 76 14.24 -18.15 5.53
C THR A 76 12.78 -17.88 5.19
N LYS A 77 12.17 -18.79 4.41
CA LYS A 77 10.74 -18.73 4.07
C LYS A 77 9.84 -18.64 5.31
N ASN A 78 10.20 -19.32 6.40
CA ASN A 78 9.42 -19.29 7.64
C ASN A 78 9.54 -17.95 8.35
N GLN A 79 10.76 -17.38 8.41
CA GLN A 79 10.95 -16.02 8.95
C GLN A 79 10.16 -14.98 8.16
N LEU A 80 10.10 -15.09 6.83
CA LEU A 80 9.31 -14.17 6.00
C LEU A 80 7.80 -14.34 6.15
N LYS A 81 7.32 -15.58 6.28
CA LYS A 81 5.89 -15.86 6.49
C LYS A 81 5.35 -15.24 7.77
N ASN A 82 6.17 -15.10 8.81
CA ASN A 82 5.75 -14.53 10.08
C ASN A 82 5.33 -13.04 9.98
N TYR A 83 5.74 -12.32 8.94
CA TYR A 83 5.32 -10.95 8.70
C TYR A 83 3.95 -10.83 8.00
N GLY A 84 3.33 -11.94 7.58
CA GLY A 84 1.98 -11.96 7.01
C GLY A 84 1.84 -11.14 5.71
N HIS A 85 0.60 -10.71 5.44
CA HIS A 85 0.22 -9.86 4.30
C HIS A 85 -0.43 -8.54 4.75
N ASN A 86 -0.44 -8.28 6.06
CA ASN A 86 -1.05 -7.09 6.64
C ASN A 86 -0.18 -5.86 6.34
N ILE A 87 -0.65 -4.96 5.49
CA ILE A 87 0.10 -3.77 5.08
C ILE A 87 0.35 -2.84 6.27
N ILE A 88 -0.59 -2.74 7.21
CA ILE A 88 -0.42 -1.95 8.43
C ILE A 88 0.71 -2.51 9.31
N GLU A 89 0.74 -3.82 9.52
CA GLU A 89 1.80 -4.45 10.34
C GLU A 89 3.17 -4.33 9.64
N LEU A 90 3.21 -4.51 8.32
CA LEU A 90 4.43 -4.31 7.53
C LEU A 90 4.93 -2.86 7.61
N TYR A 91 4.03 -1.88 7.64
CA TYR A 91 4.38 -0.48 7.82
C TYR A 91 4.98 -0.24 9.21
N ASP A 92 4.37 -0.80 10.27
CA ASP A 92 4.89 -0.71 11.63
C ASP A 92 6.30 -1.31 11.75
N GLU A 93 6.58 -2.42 11.06
CA GLU A 93 7.94 -2.98 10.97
C GLU A 93 8.90 -2.04 10.23
N CYS A 94 8.47 -1.42 9.12
CA CYS A 94 9.29 -0.43 8.41
C CYS A 94 9.59 0.79 9.29
N VAL A 95 8.67 1.22 10.16
CA VAL A 95 8.91 2.29 11.13
C VAL A 95 9.98 1.88 12.14
N LYS A 96 9.92 0.66 12.68
CA LYS A 96 10.96 0.13 13.59
C LYS A 96 12.33 0.10 12.92
N ILE A 97 12.38 -0.36 11.67
CA ILE A 97 13.61 -0.38 10.86
C ILE A 97 14.12 1.04 10.61
N SER A 98 13.25 1.99 10.29
CA SER A 98 13.63 3.38 10.09
C SER A 98 14.29 3.94 11.35
N ILE A 99 13.69 3.74 12.52
CA ILE A 99 14.24 4.18 13.81
C ILE A 99 15.62 3.55 14.06
N SER A 100 15.80 2.25 13.83
CA SER A 100 17.09 1.58 14.04
C SER A 100 18.19 2.10 13.11
N ASN A 101 17.82 2.62 11.94
CA ASN A 101 18.74 3.19 10.96
C ASN A 101 18.81 4.73 11.02
N LYS A 102 18.27 5.36 12.07
CA LYS A 102 18.24 6.83 12.24
C LYS A 102 17.52 7.55 11.07
N GLY A 103 16.54 6.89 10.46
CA GLY A 103 15.64 7.49 9.48
C GLY A 103 14.46 8.20 10.13
N GLU A 104 13.64 8.84 9.30
CA GLU A 104 12.54 9.72 9.73
C GLU A 104 11.17 9.23 9.23
N LEU A 105 10.96 7.92 9.06
CA LEU A 105 9.65 7.41 8.69
C LEU A 105 8.67 7.67 9.84
N PRO A 106 7.58 8.44 9.62
CA PRO A 106 6.67 8.80 10.70
C PRO A 106 5.97 7.55 11.25
N ASN A 107 5.69 7.54 12.55
CA ASN A 107 4.82 6.53 13.11
C ASN A 107 3.43 6.63 12.49
N ARG A 108 2.71 5.50 12.35
CA ARG A 108 1.34 5.48 11.82
C ARG A 108 0.42 6.49 12.52
N ARG A 109 0.55 6.64 13.84
CA ARG A 109 -0.26 7.59 14.63
C ARG A 109 0.06 9.07 14.34
N SER A 110 1.23 9.33 13.78
CA SER A 110 1.68 10.67 13.39
C SER A 110 1.34 11.00 11.94
N LEU A 111 0.81 10.05 11.17
CA LEU A 111 0.29 10.32 9.83
C LEU A 111 -0.95 11.22 9.93
N ASN A 112 -1.19 12.06 8.92
CA ASN A 112 -2.47 12.77 8.83
C ASN A 112 -3.63 11.77 8.60
N ASN A 113 -4.86 12.24 8.81
CA ASN A 113 -6.04 11.39 8.73
C ASN A 113 -6.17 10.70 7.35
N THR A 114 -5.89 11.44 6.27
CA THR A 114 -5.94 10.92 4.89
C THR A 114 -4.97 9.76 4.68
N ASN A 115 -3.73 9.89 5.12
CA ASN A 115 -2.70 8.84 4.98
C ASN A 115 -3.02 7.62 5.87
N GLN A 116 -3.58 7.82 7.05
CA GLN A 116 -4.04 6.71 7.90
C GLN A 116 -5.15 5.92 7.18
N LYS A 117 -6.16 6.62 6.63
CA LYS A 117 -7.26 6.01 5.89
C LYS A 117 -6.81 5.29 4.61
N LEU A 118 -5.86 5.86 3.88
CA LEU A 118 -5.24 5.20 2.72
C LEU A 118 -4.56 3.90 3.11
N LEU A 119 -3.80 3.90 4.22
CA LEU A 119 -3.12 2.70 4.71
C LEU A 119 -4.13 1.62 5.14
N GLU A 120 -5.21 2.01 5.82
CA GLU A 120 -6.33 1.13 6.17
C GLU A 120 -6.98 0.51 4.93
N LEU A 121 -7.37 1.32 3.95
CA LEU A 121 -7.98 0.86 2.70
C LEU A 121 -7.12 -0.17 1.98
N LEU A 122 -5.81 0.11 1.81
CA LEU A 122 -4.90 -0.82 1.13
C LEU A 122 -4.74 -2.11 1.92
N SER A 123 -4.66 -2.04 3.25
CA SER A 123 -4.51 -3.21 4.11
C SER A 123 -5.75 -4.12 4.08
N ASP A 124 -6.93 -3.53 4.23
CA ASP A 124 -8.21 -4.26 4.16
C ASP A 124 -8.42 -4.86 2.77
N PHE A 125 -8.01 -4.13 1.72
CA PHE A 125 -8.05 -4.63 0.35
C PHE A 125 -7.13 -5.82 0.11
N ALA A 126 -5.92 -5.77 0.68
CA ALA A 126 -4.95 -6.85 0.54
C ALA A 126 -5.41 -8.16 1.20
N GLN A 127 -6.10 -8.09 2.34
CA GLN A 127 -6.43 -9.24 3.18
C GLN A 127 -7.77 -9.91 2.85
N THR A 128 -8.84 -9.13 2.79
CA THR A 128 -10.21 -9.67 2.81
C THR A 128 -11.03 -9.16 1.63
N THR A 129 -10.77 -7.93 1.20
CA THR A 129 -11.66 -7.24 0.26
C THR A 129 -11.32 -7.52 -1.21
N ARG A 130 -10.21 -8.21 -1.49
CA ARG A 130 -9.82 -8.63 -2.85
C ARG A 130 -10.89 -9.49 -3.53
N TYR A 131 -11.65 -10.23 -2.74
CA TYR A 131 -12.77 -11.05 -3.20
C TYR A 131 -14.12 -10.54 -2.71
N HIS A 132 -14.21 -9.28 -2.23
CA HIS A 132 -15.43 -8.70 -1.65
C HIS A 132 -16.69 -9.00 -2.46
N ASN A 133 -16.64 -8.82 -3.78
CA ASN A 133 -17.80 -9.08 -4.64
C ASN A 133 -18.12 -10.58 -4.76
N LEU A 134 -17.12 -11.46 -4.72
CA LEU A 134 -17.33 -12.91 -4.72
C LEU A 134 -17.84 -13.39 -3.35
N ASP A 135 -17.33 -12.85 -2.25
CA ASP A 135 -17.73 -13.18 -0.89
C ASP A 135 -19.15 -12.68 -0.58
N ALA A 136 -19.51 -11.48 -1.09
CA ALA A 136 -20.86 -10.94 -1.03
C ALA A 136 -21.86 -11.81 -1.80
N LEU A 137 -21.44 -12.44 -2.91
CA LEU A 137 -22.25 -13.42 -3.63
C LEU A 137 -22.38 -14.76 -2.88
N SER A 138 -21.44 -15.09 -1.98
CA SER A 138 -21.37 -16.39 -1.29
C SER A 138 -21.89 -16.40 0.15
N THR A 139 -22.65 -15.38 0.59
CA THR A 139 -23.36 -15.27 1.90
C THR A 139 -22.55 -14.85 3.14
N GLN A 140 -21.31 -14.40 3.02
CA GLN A 140 -20.54 -13.86 4.16
C GLN A 140 -20.68 -12.33 4.30
N GLN A 141 -20.59 -11.85 5.55
CA GLN A 141 -20.41 -10.44 5.88
C GLN A 141 -19.16 -9.93 5.18
N ALA A 142 -19.35 -9.37 3.98
CA ALA A 142 -18.28 -8.71 3.27
C ALA A 142 -17.77 -7.54 4.13
N GLY A 143 -16.46 -7.35 4.16
CA GLY A 143 -15.85 -6.19 4.82
C GLY A 143 -16.39 -4.87 4.23
N LYS A 144 -15.92 -3.73 4.72
CA LYS A 144 -16.32 -2.43 4.18
C LYS A 144 -16.07 -2.37 2.66
N ASP A 145 -17.07 -1.89 1.90
CA ASP A 145 -16.93 -1.75 0.45
C ASP A 145 -15.74 -0.81 0.15
N PRO A 146 -14.75 -1.25 -0.64
CA PRO A 146 -13.57 -0.45 -0.90
C PRO A 146 -13.90 0.83 -1.68
N LEU A 147 -14.97 0.84 -2.50
CA LEU A 147 -15.45 2.04 -3.18
C LEU A 147 -16.02 3.07 -2.20
N GLU A 148 -16.77 2.61 -1.20
CA GLU A 148 -17.31 3.48 -0.14
C GLU A 148 -16.16 4.09 0.68
N HIS A 149 -15.20 3.26 1.11
CA HIS A 149 -14.03 3.73 1.85
C HIS A 149 -13.18 4.71 1.03
N TRP A 150 -13.01 4.48 -0.27
CA TRP A 150 -12.35 5.45 -1.15
C TRP A 150 -13.13 6.77 -1.25
N GLY A 151 -14.47 6.72 -1.32
CA GLY A 151 -15.31 7.90 -1.32
C GLY A 151 -15.08 8.78 -0.09
N GLU A 152 -14.96 8.18 1.10
CA GLU A 152 -14.63 8.91 2.33
C GLU A 152 -13.26 9.59 2.26
N ILE A 153 -12.24 8.89 1.73
CA ILE A 153 -10.90 9.45 1.55
C ILE A 153 -10.93 10.65 0.59
N MET A 154 -11.68 10.54 -0.51
CA MET A 154 -11.84 11.64 -1.45
C MET A 154 -12.51 12.86 -0.81
N LEU A 155 -13.53 12.66 0.03
CA LEU A 155 -14.15 13.75 0.79
C LEU A 155 -13.15 14.42 1.74
N LEU A 156 -12.34 13.64 2.47
CA LEU A 156 -11.28 14.16 3.33
C LEU A 156 -10.26 15.01 2.57
N ILE A 157 -9.84 14.56 1.38
CA ILE A 157 -8.91 15.31 0.51
C ILE A 157 -9.56 16.61 0.03
N LEU A 158 -10.81 16.57 -0.42
CA LEU A 158 -11.52 17.76 -0.89
C LEU A 158 -11.65 18.82 0.23
N GLU A 159 -11.96 18.39 1.44
CA GLU A 159 -12.11 19.26 2.61
C GLU A 159 -10.77 19.86 3.08
N GLN A 160 -9.67 19.10 3.01
CA GLN A 160 -8.36 19.53 3.51
C GLN A 160 -7.55 20.32 2.47
N ASP A 161 -7.55 19.87 1.22
CA ASP A 161 -6.57 20.29 0.21
C ASP A 161 -7.17 21.16 -0.90
N VAL A 162 -8.50 21.15 -1.08
CA VAL A 162 -9.15 21.84 -2.21
C VAL A 162 -10.02 23.02 -1.78
N ILE A 163 -10.82 22.89 -0.72
CA ILE A 163 -11.77 23.95 -0.33
C ILE A 163 -11.21 24.75 0.86
N PRO A 164 -10.97 26.07 0.72
CA PRO A 164 -10.78 26.91 1.90
C PRO A 164 -12.07 26.87 2.73
N PHE A 165 -11.96 26.55 4.03
CA PHE A 165 -13.07 26.38 4.99
C PHE A 165 -14.18 27.46 4.90
N SER A 166 -13.86 28.65 4.37
CA SER A 166 -14.80 29.74 4.11
C SER A 166 -15.89 29.45 3.05
N LYS A 167 -15.71 28.48 2.13
CA LYS A 167 -16.69 28.20 1.05
C LYS A 167 -17.58 26.98 1.28
N ILE A 168 -17.31 26.16 2.30
CA ILE A 168 -18.09 24.95 2.61
C ILE A 168 -19.49 25.30 3.14
N LYS A 169 -19.67 26.48 3.75
CA LYS A 169 -20.99 26.94 4.22
C LYS A 169 -22.00 27.16 3.09
N ASP A 170 -21.54 27.53 1.89
CA ASP A 170 -22.43 27.85 0.77
C ASP A 170 -22.99 26.59 0.09
N ILE A 171 -22.28 25.46 0.17
CA ILE A 171 -22.69 24.19 -0.46
C ILE A 171 -23.80 23.49 0.34
N ASN A 172 -23.83 23.69 1.67
CA ASN A 172 -24.87 23.13 2.54
C ASN A 172 -26.17 23.97 2.61
N MET A 173 -26.30 25.06 1.82
CA MET A 173 -27.51 25.87 1.73
C MET A 173 -28.44 25.51 0.57
N VAL A 174 -28.17 24.42 -0.16
CA VAL A 174 -29.12 23.87 -1.14
C VAL A 174 -29.60 22.50 -0.64
N LYS A 175 -30.49 22.54 0.35
CA LYS A 175 -31.41 21.44 0.66
C LYS A 175 -32.64 21.55 -0.24
#